data_AF-A0A2I0HPL7-F1
#
_entry.id   AF-A0A2I0HPL7-F1
#
_cell.length_a   1.000
_cell.length_b   1.000
_cell.length_c   1.000
_cell.angle_alpha   90.00
_cell.angle_beta   90.00
_cell.angle_gamma   90.00
#
_symmetry.space_group_name_H-M   'P 1'
#
loop_
_entity.id
_entity.type
_entity.pdbx_description
1 polymer ?
#
loop_
_entity_poly.entity_id
_entity_poly.type
_entity_poly.pdbx_seq_one_letter_code
_entity_poly.pdbx_strand_id
1 'polypeptide(L)'
;RDPASAPNIGDRVPYVIIQAAEGAKAYELSKDPRYVLEHNIPIDVDYYLDHQISKPLLRIFEPILQDARKELFRWDMGRSISICSPSNKSGIMKFVKKQLACLSCKALPGY
;
A
#
# COMPACT_ATOMS: atom_id res chain seq x y z
N ARG A 1 9.20 23.14 -5.03
CA ARG A 1 8.76 22.55 -6.31
C ARG A 1 9.38 23.38 -7.40
N ASP A 2 10.19 22.78 -8.27
CA ASP A 2 10.84 23.50 -9.37
C ASP A 2 9.85 23.60 -10.55
N PRO A 3 9.39 24.81 -10.93
CA PRO A 3 8.42 25.00 -12.00
C PRO A 3 8.94 24.55 -13.38
N ALA A 4 10.26 24.39 -13.54
CA ALA A 4 10.87 23.91 -14.79
C ALA A 4 10.72 22.39 -15.00
N SER A 5 10.33 21.63 -13.97
CA SER A 5 10.19 20.16 -14.05
C SER A 5 8.77 19.70 -14.39
N ALA A 6 7.89 20.60 -14.82
CA ALA A 6 6.52 20.26 -15.18
C ALA A 6 6.49 19.42 -16.49
N PRO A 7 5.64 18.37 -16.55
CA PRO A 7 5.52 17.54 -17.74
C PRO A 7 4.86 18.29 -18.89
N ASN A 8 5.33 18.03 -20.12
CA ASN A 8 4.76 18.59 -21.33
C ASN A 8 3.64 17.70 -21.89
N ILE A 9 2.89 18.24 -22.85
CA ILE A 9 1.85 17.49 -23.55
C ILE A 9 2.50 16.33 -24.32
N GLY A 10 2.10 15.11 -23.99
CA GLY A 10 2.64 13.88 -24.59
C GLY A 10 3.62 13.11 -23.70
N ASP A 11 4.06 13.71 -22.58
CA ASP A 11 4.96 13.04 -21.64
C ASP A 11 4.21 11.99 -20.80
N ARG A 12 4.90 10.87 -20.53
CA ARG A 12 4.40 9.85 -19.59
C ARG A 12 4.79 10.25 -18.18
N VAL A 13 3.80 10.54 -17.34
CA VAL A 13 4.02 10.93 -15.95
C VAL A 13 3.87 9.71 -15.03
N PRO A 14 4.92 9.30 -14.31
CA PRO A 14 4.83 8.20 -13.36
C PRO A 14 4.09 8.65 -12.09
N TYR A 15 3.30 7.74 -11.52
CA TYR A 15 2.61 7.97 -10.25
C TYR A 15 2.47 6.67 -9.46
N VAL A 16 2.27 6.82 -8.15
CA VAL A 16 1.90 5.75 -7.23
C VAL A 16 0.67 6.16 -6.42
N ILE A 17 -0.12 5.17 -6.00
CA ILE A 17 -1.29 5.38 -5.15
C ILE A 17 -0.88 5.23 -3.69
N ILE A 18 -1.03 6.32 -2.93
CA ILE A 18 -0.75 6.33 -1.49
C ILE A 18 -1.97 5.86 -0.70
N GLN A 19 -1.74 5.42 0.54
CA GLN A 19 -2.79 4.96 1.44
C GLN A 19 -3.89 6.01 1.60
N ALA A 20 -5.14 5.59 1.39
CA ALA A 20 -6.30 6.47 1.38
C ALA A 20 -6.88 6.75 2.78
N ALA A 21 -7.52 7.92 2.89
CA ALA A 21 -8.64 8.09 3.83
C ALA A 21 -9.91 7.52 3.17
N GLU A 22 -10.83 6.98 3.97
CA GLU A 22 -12.04 6.31 3.49
C GLU A 22 -12.83 7.22 2.52
N GLY A 23 -13.10 6.73 1.29
CA GLY A 23 -13.86 7.45 0.27
C GLY A 23 -13.07 8.47 -0.58
N ALA A 24 -11.75 8.61 -0.40
CA ALA A 24 -10.93 9.47 -1.25
C ALA A 24 -10.87 8.96 -2.69
N LYS A 25 -10.91 9.87 -3.67
CA LYS A 25 -10.87 9.49 -5.08
C LYS A 25 -9.44 9.21 -5.54
N ALA A 26 -9.25 8.24 -6.44
CA ALA A 26 -7.93 7.79 -6.87
C ALA A 26 -7.01 8.90 -7.42
N TYR A 27 -7.57 9.95 -8.04
CA TYR A 27 -6.78 11.07 -8.55
C TYR A 27 -6.15 11.93 -7.43
N GLU A 28 -6.74 11.95 -6.23
CA GLU A 28 -6.24 12.69 -5.06
C GLU A 28 -5.10 11.94 -4.37
N LEU A 29 -5.15 10.60 -4.47
CA LEU A 29 -4.18 9.66 -3.93
C LEU A 29 -2.97 9.44 -4.86
N SER A 30 -3.04 9.94 -6.09
CA SER A 30 -1.94 9.81 -7.05
C SER A 30 -0.81 10.77 -6.68
N LYS A 31 0.36 10.23 -6.37
CA LYS A 31 1.57 11.01 -6.01
C LYS A 31 2.77 10.62 -6.85
N ASP A 32 3.68 11.58 -6.97
CA ASP A 32 4.99 11.37 -7.59
C ASP A 32 5.83 10.38 -6.75
N PRO A 33 6.47 9.36 -7.36
CA PRO A 33 7.24 8.36 -6.62
C PRO A 33 8.39 8.94 -5.80
N ARG A 34 9.07 9.97 -6.31
CA ARG A 34 10.19 10.63 -5.61
C ARG A 34 9.68 11.36 -4.38
N TYR A 35 8.55 12.05 -4.48
CA TYR A 35 7.90 12.68 -3.32
C TYR A 35 7.52 11.65 -2.25
N VAL A 36 7.01 10.49 -2.66
CA VAL A 36 6.65 9.40 -1.72
C VAL A 36 7.86 8.86 -0.98
N LEU A 37 9.00 8.70 -1.67
CA LEU A 37 10.26 8.27 -1.06
C LEU A 37 10.81 9.32 -0.08
N GLU A 38 10.86 10.59 -0.50
CA GLU A 38 11.36 11.70 0.32
C GLU A 38 10.55 11.87 1.63
N HIS A 39 9.23 11.68 1.56
CA HIS A 39 8.31 11.86 2.69
C HIS A 39 7.88 10.57 3.39
N ASN A 40 8.38 9.41 2.96
CA ASN A 40 8.05 8.09 3.53
C ASN A 40 6.53 7.87 3.67
N ILE A 41 5.78 8.17 2.61
CA ILE A 41 4.32 8.06 2.59
C ILE A 41 3.94 6.59 2.36
N PRO A 42 3.04 6.01 3.16
CA PRO A 42 2.62 4.62 2.98
C PRO A 42 1.84 4.43 1.68
N ILE A 43 2.04 3.27 1.06
CA ILE A 43 1.42 2.86 -0.21
C ILE A 43 0.15 2.06 0.10
N ASP A 44 -0.88 2.21 -0.73
CA ASP A 44 -2.13 1.47 -0.59
C ASP A 44 -2.03 0.06 -1.20
N VAL A 45 -1.59 -0.92 -0.41
CA VAL A 45 -1.39 -2.30 -0.89
C VAL A 45 -2.71 -2.93 -1.38
N ASP A 46 -3.81 -2.65 -0.70
CA ASP A 46 -5.13 -3.22 -1.03
C ASP A 46 -5.60 -2.71 -2.39
N TYR A 47 -5.39 -1.42 -2.69
CA TYR A 47 -5.66 -0.87 -4.00
C TYR A 47 -4.93 -1.64 -5.12
N TYR A 48 -3.63 -1.89 -4.95
CA TYR A 48 -2.84 -2.62 -5.95
C TYR A 48 -3.29 -4.08 -6.09
N LEU A 49 -3.57 -4.76 -4.98
CA LEU A 49 -4.06 -6.14 -5.00
C LEU A 49 -5.40 -6.24 -5.74
N ASP A 50 -6.37 -5.39 -5.41
CA ASP A 50 -7.71 -5.48 -5.98
C ASP A 50 -7.81 -4.92 -7.40
N HIS A 51 -7.17 -3.80 -7.69
CA HIS A 51 -7.39 -3.10 -8.96
C HIS A 51 -6.41 -3.50 -10.05
N GLN A 52 -5.19 -3.94 -9.68
CA GLN A 52 -4.14 -4.25 -10.65
C GLN A 52 -3.84 -5.75 -10.71
N ILE A 53 -3.73 -6.44 -9.58
CA ILE A 53 -3.30 -7.84 -9.55
C ILE A 53 -4.48 -8.80 -9.68
N SER A 54 -5.63 -8.51 -9.05
CA SER A 54 -6.73 -9.48 -8.97
C SER A 54 -7.33 -9.78 -10.35
N LYS A 55 -7.67 -8.74 -11.10
CA LYS A 55 -8.34 -8.85 -12.40
C LYS A 55 -7.56 -9.69 -13.43
N PRO A 56 -6.26 -9.45 -13.69
CA PRO A 56 -5.52 -10.28 -14.63
C PRO A 56 -5.37 -11.72 -14.14
N LEU A 57 -5.18 -11.95 -12.84
CA LEU A 57 -5.07 -13.31 -12.31
C LEU A 57 -6.39 -14.08 -12.46
N LEU A 58 -7.52 -13.47 -12.11
CA LEU A 58 -8.83 -14.07 -12.32
C LEU A 58 -9.05 -14.43 -13.80
N ARG A 59 -8.72 -13.51 -14.72
CA ARG A 59 -8.85 -13.76 -16.16
C ARG A 59 -8.04 -14.97 -16.64
N ILE A 60 -6.89 -15.25 -16.04
CA ILE A 60 -6.04 -16.39 -16.41
C ILE A 60 -6.55 -17.70 -15.79
N PHE A 61 -7.03 -17.65 -14.55
CA PHE A 61 -7.36 -18.85 -13.77
C PHE A 61 -8.84 -19.24 -13.78
N GLU A 62 -9.75 -18.34 -14.16
CA GLU A 62 -11.19 -18.63 -14.30
C GLU A 62 -11.51 -19.84 -15.20
N PRO A 63 -10.82 -20.07 -16.33
CA PRO A 63 -11.09 -21.26 -17.15
C PRO A 63 -10.59 -22.57 -16.52
N ILE A 64 -9.76 -22.50 -15.49
CA ILE A 64 -9.05 -23.65 -14.90
C ILE A 64 -9.67 -24.03 -13.54
N LEU A 65 -10.02 -23.04 -12.73
CA LEU A 65 -10.52 -23.20 -11.37
C LEU A 65 -12.02 -22.88 -11.32
N GLN A 66 -12.78 -23.61 -10.50
CA GLN A 66 -14.23 -23.40 -10.35
C GLN A 66 -14.53 -22.03 -9.72
N ASP A 67 -13.83 -21.70 -8.62
CA ASP A 67 -13.97 -20.43 -7.88
C ASP A 67 -12.58 -19.77 -7.70
N ALA A 68 -11.94 -19.38 -8.81
CA ALA A 68 -10.58 -18.80 -8.82
C ALA A 68 -10.39 -17.66 -7.80
N ARG A 69 -11.41 -16.82 -7.60
CA ARG A 69 -11.35 -15.72 -6.63
C ARG A 69 -11.23 -16.21 -5.19
N LYS A 70 -12.04 -17.19 -4.80
CA LYS A 70 -11.98 -17.74 -3.44
C LYS A 70 -10.67 -18.49 -3.24
N GLU A 71 -10.19 -19.22 -4.23
CA GLU A 71 -8.97 -20.02 -4.07
C GLU A 71 -7.70 -19.16 -4.01
N LEU A 72 -7.58 -18.14 -4.87
CA LEU A 72 -6.36 -17.31 -4.96
C LEU A 72 -6.33 -16.16 -3.94
N PHE A 73 -7.50 -15.57 -3.68
CA PHE A 73 -7.66 -14.40 -2.82
C PHE A 73 -8.40 -14.75 -1.52
N ARG A 74 -8.13 -15.91 -0.90
CA ARG A 74 -8.50 -16.15 0.50
C ARG A 74 -7.76 -15.17 1.41
N TRP A 75 -8.34 -13.99 1.58
CA TRP A 75 -7.89 -12.96 2.51
C TRP A 75 -7.85 -13.46 3.97
N ASP A 76 -8.61 -14.50 4.29
CA ASP A 76 -8.81 -15.04 5.65
C ASP A 76 -7.69 -16.01 6.13
N MET A 77 -6.84 -16.52 5.23
CA MET A 77 -5.75 -17.44 5.60
C MET A 77 -4.37 -16.81 5.39
N GLY A 78 -3.96 -15.99 6.36
CA GLY A 78 -2.55 -15.91 6.76
C GLY A 78 -1.59 -15.16 5.84
N ARG A 79 -2.02 -14.13 5.11
CA ARG A 79 -1.04 -13.18 4.56
C ARG A 79 -0.64 -12.19 5.65
N SER A 80 0.63 -12.22 6.04
CA SER A 80 1.21 -11.21 6.91
C SER A 80 1.31 -9.89 6.15
N ILE A 81 0.37 -9.00 6.39
CA ILE A 81 0.46 -7.63 5.88
C ILE A 81 1.56 -6.93 6.68
N SER A 82 2.69 -6.69 6.03
CA SER A 82 3.74 -5.85 6.60
C SER A 82 3.36 -4.39 6.38
N ILE A 83 2.74 -3.79 7.39
CA ILE A 83 2.42 -2.37 7.38
C ILE A 83 3.66 -1.62 7.87
N CYS A 84 4.38 -0.98 6.97
CA CYS A 84 5.42 -0.03 7.34
C CYS A 84 4.77 1.17 8.02
N SER A 85 4.94 1.32 9.33
CA SER A 85 4.48 2.52 10.03
C SER A 85 5.16 3.75 9.42
N PRO A 86 4.42 4.84 9.17
CA PRO A 86 5.01 6.05 8.61
C PRO A 86 6.10 6.56 9.56
N SER A 87 7.31 6.79 9.03
CA SER A 87 8.44 7.31 9.80
C SER A 87 8.32 8.81 10.11
N ASN A 88 7.26 9.45 9.60
CA ASN A 88 6.97 10.85 9.86
C ASN A 88 6.70 11.09 11.34
N LYS A 89 7.61 11.83 11.97
CA LYS A 89 7.52 12.34 13.34
C LYS A 89 6.51 13.50 13.46
N SER A 90 5.37 13.42 12.78
CA SER A 90 4.36 14.47 12.70
C SER A 90 3.04 14.02 13.33
N GLY A 91 2.33 14.96 13.95
CA GLY A 91 1.06 14.69 14.65
C GLY A 91 1.20 13.67 15.78
N ILE A 92 0.20 12.81 15.93
CA ILE A 92 0.11 11.78 16.98
C ILE A 92 1.30 10.82 16.93
N MET A 93 1.84 10.54 15.73
CA MET A 93 2.99 9.63 15.54
C MET A 93 4.28 10.11 16.20
N LYS A 94 4.38 11.41 16.55
CA LYS A 94 5.53 11.95 17.30
C LYS A 94 5.64 11.40 18.73
N PHE A 95 4.53 10.96 19.31
CA PHE A 95 4.45 10.52 20.72
C PHE A 95 4.47 8.99 20.87
N VAL A 96 4.47 8.24 19.77
CA VAL A 96 4.48 6.78 19.77
C VAL A 96 5.88 6.26 20.10
N LYS A 97 5.98 5.39 21.12
CA LYS A 97 7.23 4.68 21.45
C LYS A 97 7.17 3.26 20.86
N LYS A 98 8.25 2.85 20.18
CA LYS A 98 8.39 1.46 19.73
C LYS A 98 8.68 0.57 20.94
N GLN A 99 7.90 -0.50 21.12
CA GLN A 99 8.19 -1.55 22.09
C GLN A 99 8.77 -2.76 21.37
N LEU A 100 9.73 -3.43 22.02
CA LEU A 100 10.26 -4.71 21.55
C LEU A 100 9.20 -5.78 21.81
N ALA A 101 9.04 -6.73 20.89
CA ALA A 101 8.16 -7.87 21.03
C ALA A 101 8.91 -9.14 20.58
N CYS A 102 8.51 -10.30 21.11
CA CYS A 102 9.09 -11.57 20.71
C CYS A 102 8.88 -11.82 19.20
N LEU A 103 9.95 -12.20 18.49
CA LEU A 103 9.91 -12.46 17.05
C LEU A 103 8.98 -13.62 16.69
N SER A 104 8.78 -14.58 17.60
CA SER A 104 7.96 -15.78 17.35
C SER A 104 6.50 -15.61 17.79
N CYS A 105 6.25 -15.10 19.00
CA CYS A 105 4.89 -15.05 19.57
C CYS A 105 4.32 -13.63 19.70
N LYS A 106 5.08 -12.60 19.33
CA LYS A 106 4.71 -11.18 19.44
C LYS A 106 4.35 -10.73 20.87
N ALA A 107 4.65 -11.52 21.90
CA ALA A 107 4.48 -11.15 23.30
C ALA A 107 5.42 -9.99 23.68
N LEU A 108 4.97 -9.14 24.61
CA LEU A 108 5.75 -8.02 25.13
C LEU A 108 6.68 -8.49 26.27
N PRO A 109 7.93 -8.02 26.33
CA PRO A 109 8.83 -8.32 27.44
C PRO A 109 8.35 -7.61 28.71
N GLY A 110 7.95 -8.38 29.74
CA GLY A 110 7.50 -7.85 31.03
C GLY A 110 6.20 -8.44 31.60
N TYR A 111 5.59 -9.40 30.90
CA TYR A 111 4.56 -10.32 31.42
C TYR A 111 5.06 -11.75 31.34
#